data_AF-A0A151R8S9-F1
#
_entry.id   AF-A0A151R8S9-F1
#
_cell.length_a   1.000
_cell.length_b   1.000
_cell.length_c   1.000
_cell.angle_alpha   90.00
_cell.angle_beta   90.00
_cell.angle_gamma   90.00
#
_symmetry.space_group_name_H-M   'P 1'
#
loop_
_entity.id
_entity.type
_entity.pdbx_description
1 polymer ?
#
loop_
_entity_poly.entity_id
_entity_poly.type
_entity_poly.pdbx_seq_one_letter_code
_entity_poly.pdbx_strand_id
1 'polypeptide(L)' 'MFVKLCLDQVYKRERNGTNITKKGWKVVECEFNMKSGRKYGKSQFRNKWDNLKKE' A
#
# COMPACT_ATOMS: atom_id res chain seq x y z
N MET A 1 -8.03 -2.64 -6.58
CA MET A 1 -7.44 -1.29 -6.46
C MET A 1 -6.21 -1.26 -5.54
N PHE A 2 -6.33 -1.68 -4.27
CA PHE A 2 -5.21 -1.70 -3.30
C PHE A 2 -3.95 -2.43 -3.80
N VAL A 3 -4.10 -3.70 -4.22
CA VAL A 3 -2.98 -4.52 -4.72
C VAL A 3 -2.26 -3.86 -5.90
N LYS A 4 -2.98 -3.22 -6.82
CA LYS A 4 -2.41 -2.50 -7.96
C LYS A 4 -1.55 -1.31 -7.50
N LEU A 5 -2.02 -0.55 -6.52
CA LEU A 5 -1.25 0.56 -5.92
C LEU A 5 0.02 0.05 -5.23
N CYS A 6 -0.09 -1.05 -4.48
CA CYS A 6 1.06 -1.69 -3.84
C CYS A 6 2.09 -2.20 -4.87
N LEU A 7 1.64 -2.84 -5.95
CA LEU A 7 2.50 -3.31 -7.03
C LEU A 7 3.22 -2.15 -7.72
N ASP A 8 2.52 -1.05 -7.99
CA ASP A 8 3.13 0.14 -8.59
C ASP A 8 4.27 0.70 -7.72
N GLN A 9 4.11 0.72 -6.39
CA GLN A 9 5.19 1.11 -5.48
C GLN A 9 6.36 0.11 -5.49
N VAL A 10 6.08 -1.19 -5.62
CA VAL A 10 7.11 -2.22 -5.76
C VAL A 10 7.89 -2.05 -7.08
N TYR A 11 7.21 -1.79 -8.18
CA TYR A 11 7.83 -1.52 -9.49
C TYR A 11 8.66 -0.24 -9.49
N LYS A 12 8.20 0.80 -8.78
CA LYS A 12 8.94 2.06 -8.58
C LYS A 12 10.19 1.93 -7.69
N ARG A 13 10.56 0.71 -7.28
CA ARG A 13 11.66 0.39 -6.35
C ARG A 13 11.54 1.07 -4.99
N GLU A 14 10.34 1.52 -4.62
CA GLU A 14 10.03 2.05 -3.29
C GLU A 14 9.73 0.90 -2.31
N ARG A 15 10.61 -0.10 -2.29
CA ARG A 15 10.56 -1.26 -1.39
C ARG A 15 11.92 -1.50 -0.72
N ASN A 16 11.89 -1.87 0.56
CA ASN A 16 13.01 -2.47 1.26
C ASN A 16 12.71 -3.97 1.42
N GLY A 17 13.33 -4.80 0.57
CA GLY A 17 13.04 -6.24 0.55
C GLY A 17 11.57 -6.52 0.26
N THR A 18 10.89 -7.36 1.05
CA THR A 18 9.47 -7.70 0.85
C THR A 18 8.48 -6.66 1.42
N ASN A 19 8.96 -5.48 1.81
CA ASN A 19 8.15 -4.45 2.47
C ASN A 19 8.14 -3.13 1.69
N ILE A 20 6.97 -2.52 1.57
CA ILE A 20 6.79 -1.17 1.02
C ILE A 20 7.43 -0.15 1.98
N THR A 21 8.16 0.83 1.45
CA THR A 21 8.81 1.87 2.25
C THR A 21 7.79 2.79 2.95
N LYS A 22 8.23 3.57 3.94
CA LYS A 22 7.37 4.60 4.57
C LYS A 22 6.80 5.58 3.53
N LYS A 23 7.58 5.90 2.49
CA LYS A 23 7.17 6.79 1.39
C LYS A 23 6.13 6.11 0.50
N GLY A 24 6.37 4.86 0.10
CA GLY A 24 5.40 4.07 -0.66
C GLY A 24 4.05 3.95 0.07
N TRP A 25 4.05 3.77 1.39
CA TRP A 25 2.82 3.73 2.18
C TRP A 25 2.02 5.04 2.15
N LYS A 26 2.70 6.20 2.20
CA LYS A 26 2.02 7.51 2.08
C LYS A 26 1.36 7.68 0.72
N VAL A 27 2.01 7.21 -0.35
CA VAL A 27 1.44 7.26 -1.70
C VAL A 27 0.23 6.35 -1.81
N VAL A 28 0.32 5.12 -1.31
CA VAL A 28 -0.81 4.17 -1.29
C VAL A 28 -1.99 4.75 -0.51
N GLU A 29 -1.75 5.33 0.66
CA GLU A 29 -2.80 5.96 1.48
C GLU A 29 -3.45 7.14 0.75
N CYS A 30 -2.66 8.04 0.18
CA CYS A 30 -3.18 9.20 -0.55
C CYS A 30 -3.99 8.78 -1.78
N GLU A 31 -3.41 7.94 -2.66
CA GLU A 31 -4.07 7.50 -3.88
C GLU A 31 -5.29 6.65 -3.61
N PHE A 32 -5.23 5.75 -2.62
CA PHE A 32 -6.37 4.92 -2.28
C PHE A 32 -7.51 5.77 -1.72
N ASN A 33 -7.22 6.71 -0.83
CA ASN A 33 -8.25 7.55 -0.24
C ASN A 33 -8.86 8.49 -1.27
N MET A 34 -8.04 9.06 -2.16
CA MET A 34 -8.50 9.91 -3.26
C MET A 34 -9.38 9.12 -4.25
N LYS A 35 -8.98 7.92 -4.65
CA LYS A 35 -9.72 7.11 -5.63
C LYS A 35 -10.95 6.42 -5.06
N SER A 36 -10.94 6.06 -3.77
CA SER A 36 -12.07 5.35 -3.13
C SER A 36 -13.07 6.28 -2.45
N GLY A 37 -12.71 7.55 -2.23
CA GLY A 37 -13.49 8.50 -1.45
C GLY A 37 -13.56 8.15 0.05
N ARG A 38 -12.79 7.16 0.52
CA ARG A 38 -12.79 6.68 1.90
C ARG A 38 -11.47 7.02 2.57
N LYS A 39 -11.49 7.45 3.83
CA LYS A 39 -10.26 7.65 4.62
C LYS A 39 -9.86 6.36 5.32
N TYR A 40 -8.89 5.66 4.76
CA TYR A 40 -8.19 4.58 5.44
C TYR A 40 -6.83 5.07 5.93
N GLY A 41 -6.44 4.58 7.10
CA GLY A 41 -5.14 4.84 7.71
C GLY A 41 -4.11 3.79 7.34
N LYS A 42 -2.83 4.16 7.38
CA LYS A 42 -1.68 3.27 7.17
C LYS A 42 -1.79 1.88 7.85
N SER A 43 -2.25 1.81 9.10
CA SER A 43 -2.35 0.54 9.84
C SER A 43 -3.31 -0.45 9.20
N GLN A 44 -4.42 0.03 8.61
CA GLN A 44 -5.40 -0.83 7.93
C GLN A 44 -4.80 -1.43 6.66
N PHE A 45 -4.04 -0.64 5.90
CA PHE A 45 -3.35 -1.11 4.71
C PHE A 45 -2.25 -2.11 5.04
N ARG A 46 -1.49 -1.88 6.11
CA ARG A 46 -0.47 -2.82 6.58
C ARG A 46 -1.09 -4.16 6.99
N ASN A 47 -2.19 -4.14 7.76
CA ASN A 47 -2.92 -5.35 8.11
C ASN A 47 -3.42 -6.10 6.87
N LYS A 48 -3.97 -5.41 5.87
CA LYS A 48 -4.40 -6.06 4.63
C LYS A 48 -3.23 -6.65 3.86
N TRP A 49 -2.10 -5.96 3.78
CA TRP A 49 -0.88 -6.43 3.13
C TRP A 49 -0.28 -7.67 3.82
N ASP A 50 -0.25 -7.70 5.14
CA ASP A 50 0.27 -8.84 5.88
C ASP A 50 -0.66 -10.06 5.76
N ASN A 51 -1.98 -9.86 5.67
CA ASN A 51 -2.92 -10.94 5.35
C ASN A 51 -2.74 -11.46 3.92
N LEU A 52 -2.52 -10.58 2.94
CA LEU A 52 -2.30 -10.98 1.54
C LEU A 52 -1.02 -11.80 1.32
N LYS A 53 -0.05 -11.76 2.25
CA LYS A 53 1.16 -12.60 2.21
C LYS A 53 0.94 -14.01 2.77
N LYS A 54 -0.16 -14.21 3.49
CA LYS A 54 -0.51 -15.49 4.14
C LYS A 54 -1.51 -16.31 3.33
N GLU A 55 -2.19 -15.68 2.36
CA GLU A 55 -2.84 -16.37 1.24
C GLU A 55 -1.79 -16.89 0.25
#